data_AF-A0A8R1EQ12-F1
#
_entry.id   AF-A0A8R1EQ12-F1
#
_cell.length_a   1.000
_cell.length_b   1.000
_cell.length_c   1.000
_cell.angle_alpha   90.00
_cell.angle_beta   90.00
_cell.angle_gamma   90.00
#
_symmetry.space_group_name_H-M   'P 1'
#
loop_
_entity.id
_entity.type
_entity.pdbx_description
1 polymer ?
#
loop_
_entity_poly.entity_id
_entity_poly.type
_entity_poly.pdbx_seq_one_letter_code
_entity_poly.pdbx_strand_id
1 'polypeptide(L)'
;MSFFHFINCFALSFAPYFIVYKYSGINEYSSVWKCLNAAVGYLLTQLAKLLILATFFPALDGDGFSILPEFLKSCADIVDVIGLHLLLANFLAGKGEVRIVVGGLGWGFAHSVAHR
;
A
#
# COMPACT_ATOMS: atom_id res chain seq x y z
N MET A 1 13.27 17.66 -21.60
CA MET A 1 12.20 16.65 -21.73
C MET A 1 11.86 15.94 -20.40
N SER A 2 12.80 15.75 -19.47
CA SER A 2 12.54 15.06 -18.19
C SER A 2 11.60 15.81 -17.24
N PHE A 3 11.71 17.13 -17.12
CA PHE A 3 10.94 17.90 -16.14
C PHE A 3 9.43 17.94 -16.46
N PHE A 4 9.06 18.15 -17.72
CA PHE A 4 7.66 18.10 -18.15
C PHE A 4 7.04 16.71 -17.99
N HIS A 5 7.81 15.66 -18.30
CA HIS A 5 7.34 14.29 -18.12
C HIS A 5 7.19 13.93 -16.64
N PHE A 6 8.11 14.38 -15.79
CA PHE A 6 8.04 14.20 -14.35
C PHE A 6 6.80 14.89 -13.76
N ILE A 7 6.54 16.14 -14.10
CA ILE A 7 5.36 16.88 -13.63
C ILE A 7 4.07 16.18 -14.06
N ASN A 8 3.98 15.75 -15.32
CA ASN A 8 2.79 15.05 -15.80
C ASN A 8 2.57 13.73 -15.06
N CYS A 9 3.61 12.92 -14.87
CA CYS A 9 3.50 11.68 -14.11
C CYS A 9 3.14 11.93 -12.64
N PHE A 10 3.77 12.91 -12.00
CA PHE A 10 3.50 13.29 -10.62
C PHE A 10 2.06 13.76 -10.44
N ALA A 11 1.60 14.68 -11.29
CA ALA A 11 0.24 15.18 -11.27
C ALA A 11 -0.77 14.04 -11.48
N LEU A 12 -0.57 13.18 -12.49
CA LEU A 12 -1.47 12.07 -12.77
C LEU A 12 -1.54 11.06 -11.61
N SER A 13 -0.43 10.84 -10.91
CA SER A 13 -0.37 9.93 -9.76
C SER A 13 -1.02 10.51 -8.52
N PHE A 14 -0.66 11.73 -8.14
CA PHE A 14 -0.96 12.27 -6.81
C PHE A 14 -2.18 13.19 -6.76
N ALA A 15 -2.56 13.82 -7.88
CA ALA A 15 -3.76 14.64 -7.95
C ALA A 15 -5.05 13.91 -7.52
N PRO A 16 -5.34 12.66 -7.94
CA PRO A 16 -6.56 11.98 -7.51
C PRO A 16 -6.60 11.76 -5.99
N TYR A 17 -5.47 11.39 -5.35
CA TYR A 17 -5.42 11.24 -3.89
C TYR A 17 -5.68 12.57 -3.18
N PHE A 18 -5.15 13.68 -3.70
CA PHE A 18 -5.37 15.02 -3.15
C PHE A 18 -6.84 15.46 -3.28
N ILE A 19 -7.48 15.18 -4.42
CA ILE A 19 -8.90 15.49 -4.66
C ILE A 19 -9.77 14.69 -3.69
N VAL A 20 -9.57 13.37 -3.57
CA VAL A 20 -10.37 12.54 -2.66
C VAL A 20 -10.16 13.00 -1.20
N TYR A 21 -8.93 13.31 -0.78
CA TYR A 21 -8.67 13.81 0.57
C TYR A 21 -9.44 15.09 0.90
N LYS A 22 -9.52 16.03 -0.06
CA LYS A 22 -10.14 17.35 0.14
C LYS A 22 -11.66 17.35 -0.05
N TYR A 23 -12.18 16.59 -1.01
CA TYR A 23 -13.60 16.61 -1.36
C TYR A 23 -14.45 15.53 -0.66
N SER A 24 -13.85 14.46 -0.13
CA SER A 24 -14.61 13.42 0.59
C SER A 24 -14.90 13.76 2.07
N GLY A 25 -14.64 14.99 2.52
CA GLY A 25 -14.92 15.44 3.91
C GLY A 25 -14.07 14.74 4.98
N ILE A 26 -13.08 13.96 4.56
CA ILE A 26 -12.26 13.13 5.46
C ILE A 26 -11.42 13.99 6.40
N ASN A 27 -11.00 15.16 5.92
CA ASN A 27 -10.22 16.15 6.67
C ASN A 27 -10.94 16.66 7.94
N GLU A 28 -12.28 16.56 7.97
CA GLU A 28 -13.11 17.01 9.10
C GLU A 28 -13.29 15.92 10.17
N TYR A 29 -13.16 14.66 9.77
CA TYR A 29 -13.42 13.48 10.62
C TYR A 29 -12.16 12.71 11.02
N SER A 30 -11.08 12.84 10.23
CA SER A 30 -9.85 12.08 10.36
C SER A 30 -8.65 12.98 10.11
N SER A 31 -7.78 13.09 11.10
CA SER A 31 -6.52 13.83 10.96
C SER A 31 -5.61 13.15 9.93
N VAL A 32 -4.79 13.94 9.22
CA VAL A 32 -3.71 13.48 8.32
C VAL A 32 -2.87 12.36 8.95
N TRP A 33 -2.69 12.40 10.28
CA TRP A 33 -2.00 11.38 11.06
C TRP A 33 -2.56 9.96 10.93
N LYS A 34 -3.88 9.81 10.79
CA LYS A 34 -4.50 8.48 10.60
C LYS A 34 -4.21 7.95 9.19
N CYS A 35 -4.21 8.82 8.17
CA CYS A 35 -3.76 8.47 6.81
C CYS A 35 -2.26 8.09 6.81
N LEU A 36 -1.44 8.84 7.54
CA LEU A 36 0.00 8.55 7.65
C LEU A 36 0.24 7.20 8.34
N ASN A 37 -0.48 6.89 9.41
CA ASN A 37 -0.41 5.57 10.04
C ASN A 37 -0.80 4.43 9.08
N ALA A 38 -1.81 4.65 8.23
CA ALA A 38 -2.18 3.69 7.19
C ALA A 38 -1.07 3.51 6.15
N ALA A 39 -0.41 4.59 5.73
CA ALA A 39 0.72 4.57 4.83
C ALA A 39 1.95 3.85 5.43
N VAL A 40 2.27 4.11 6.70
CA VAL A 40 3.37 3.45 7.42
C VAL A 40 3.10 1.95 7.56
N GLY A 41 1.86 1.56 7.86
CA GLY A 41 1.52 0.14 7.94
C GLY A 41 1.66 -0.59 6.60
N TYR A 42 1.35 0.06 5.47
CA TYR A 42 1.67 -0.51 4.14
C TYR A 42 3.18 -0.72 3.95
N LEU A 43 4.01 0.27 4.34
CA LEU A 43 5.46 0.13 4.21
C LEU A 43 6.00 -1.02 5.08
N LEU A 44 5.45 -1.22 6.27
CA LEU A 44 5.83 -2.32 7.15
C LEU A 44 5.43 -3.69 6.57
N THR A 45 4.22 -3.81 6.00
CA THR A 45 3.76 -5.07 5.40
C THR A 45 4.54 -5.39 4.14
N GLN A 46 4.83 -4.38 3.32
CA GLN A 46 5.67 -4.51 2.14
C GLN A 46 7.10 -4.93 2.51
N LEU A 47 7.68 -4.36 3.57
CA LEU A 47 9.00 -4.75 4.07
C LEU A 47 9.00 -6.21 4.56
N ALA A 48 7.97 -6.61 5.32
CA ALA A 48 7.82 -7.98 5.78
C ALA A 48 7.70 -8.96 4.60
N LYS A 49 6.91 -8.62 3.57
CA LYS A 49 6.77 -9.41 2.34
C LYS A 49 8.11 -9.59 1.63
N LEU A 50 8.87 -8.52 1.44
CA LEU A 50 10.19 -8.58 0.80
C LEU A 50 11.19 -9.40 1.60
N LEU A 51 11.15 -9.31 2.94
CA LEU A 51 12.02 -10.11 3.82
C LEU A 51 11.68 -11.61 3.69
N ILE A 52 10.40 -11.97 3.76
CA ILE A 52 9.93 -13.36 3.58
C ILE A 52 10.38 -13.89 2.22
N LEU A 53 10.16 -13.12 1.14
CA LEU A 53 10.60 -13.52 -0.20
C LEU A 53 12.12 -13.75 -0.22
N ALA A 54 12.90 -12.79 0.28
CA ALA A 54 14.36 -12.85 0.26
C ALA A 54 14.95 -13.97 1.15
N THR A 55 14.25 -14.44 2.19
CA THR A 55 14.73 -15.55 3.03
C THR A 55 14.38 -16.91 2.49
N PHE A 56 13.19 -17.08 1.90
CA PHE A 56 12.70 -18.39 1.46
C PHE A 56 13.03 -18.71 0.00
N PHE A 57 13.19 -17.69 -0.86
CA PHE A 57 13.44 -17.88 -2.30
C PHE A 57 14.90 -17.82 -2.80
N PRO A 58 15.96 -17.50 -2.03
CA PRO A 58 17.31 -17.40 -2.59
C PRO A 58 17.86 -18.76 -3.07
N ALA A 59 17.17 -19.87 -2.80
CA ALA A 59 17.57 -21.23 -3.15
C ALA A 59 16.67 -21.90 -4.22
N LEU A 60 15.63 -21.22 -4.71
CA LEU A 60 14.66 -21.78 -5.69
C LEU A 60 14.83 -21.24 -7.11
N ASP A 61 15.80 -20.34 -7.34
CA ASP A 61 16.16 -19.81 -8.66
C ASP A 61 16.95 -20.86 -9.47
N GLY A 62 16.29 -21.97 -9.81
CA GLY A 62 16.69 -22.84 -10.92
C GLY A 62 16.09 -22.31 -12.23
N ASP A 63 16.83 -22.42 -13.33
CA ASP A 63 16.53 -21.89 -14.69
C ASP A 63 15.26 -22.43 -15.39
N GLY A 64 14.15 -22.65 -14.66
CA GLY A 64 12.90 -23.16 -15.21
C GLY A 64 11.66 -22.68 -14.44
N PHE A 65 10.61 -22.33 -15.19
CA PHE A 65 9.30 -21.98 -14.62
C PHE A 65 8.74 -23.19 -13.85
N SER A 66 8.78 -23.11 -12.53
CA SER A 66 8.31 -24.14 -11.63
C SER A 66 7.04 -23.65 -10.94
N ILE A 67 5.97 -24.45 -10.98
CA ILE A 67 4.65 -24.08 -10.43
C ILE A 67 4.71 -23.83 -8.92
N LEU A 68 5.58 -24.56 -8.21
CA LEU A 68 5.72 -24.49 -6.75
C LEU A 68 6.23 -23.11 -6.26
N PRO A 69 7.39 -22.58 -6.72
CA PRO A 69 7.84 -21.25 -6.31
C PRO A 69 6.88 -20.13 -6.74
N GLU A 70 6.28 -20.20 -7.93
CA GLU A 70 5.31 -19.18 -8.37
C GLU A 70 4.06 -19.14 -7.46
N PHE A 71 3.58 -20.31 -7.03
CA PHE A 71 2.47 -20.42 -6.08
C PHE A 71 2.84 -19.86 -4.70
N LEU A 72 4.01 -20.22 -4.16
CA LEU A 72 4.47 -19.68 -2.87
C LEU A 72 4.67 -18.16 -2.93
N LYS A 73 5.09 -17.62 -4.08
CA LYS A 73 5.24 -16.18 -4.30
C LYS A 73 3.88 -15.49 -4.26
N SER A 74 2.84 -16.10 -4.84
CA SER A 74 1.47 -15.60 -4.74
C SER A 74 0.91 -15.71 -3.31
N CYS A 75 1.29 -16.72 -2.53
CA CYS A 75 0.90 -16.78 -1.12
C CYS A 75 1.43 -15.59 -0.30
N ALA A 76 2.52 -14.94 -0.73
CA ALA A 76 3.03 -13.73 -0.08
C ALA A 76 2.04 -12.55 -0.16
N ASP A 77 1.13 -12.54 -1.13
CA ASP A 77 0.06 -11.52 -1.22
C ASP A 77 -0.97 -11.64 -0.09
N ILE A 78 -1.08 -12.81 0.55
CA ILE A 78 -1.95 -13.01 1.72
C ILE A 78 -1.47 -12.13 2.90
N VAL A 79 -0.16 -11.89 3.00
CA VAL A 79 0.42 -11.02 4.04
C VAL A 79 -0.09 -9.59 3.93
N ASP A 80 -0.23 -9.08 2.70
CA ASP A 80 -0.76 -7.73 2.46
C ASP A 80 -2.24 -7.64 2.87
N VAL A 81 -3.03 -8.67 2.59
CA VAL A 81 -4.46 -8.74 3.00
C VAL A 81 -4.60 -8.77 4.52
N ILE A 82 -3.80 -9.59 5.20
CA ILE A 82 -3.79 -9.67 6.68
C ILE A 82 -3.36 -8.33 7.27
N GLY A 83 -2.30 -7.73 6.72
CA GLY A 83 -1.79 -6.44 7.13
C GLY A 83 -2.85 -5.34 7.04
N LEU A 84 -3.57 -5.27 5.92
CA LEU A 84 -4.64 -4.32 5.71
C LEU A 84 -5.82 -4.55 6.67
N HIS A 85 -6.18 -5.81 6.93
CA HIS A 85 -7.21 -6.16 7.91
C HIS A 85 -6.84 -5.73 9.33
N LEU A 86 -5.61 -6.02 9.79
CA LEU A 86 -5.12 -5.61 11.11
C LEU A 86 -5.03 -4.10 11.25
N LEU A 87 -4.60 -3.41 10.19
CA LEU A 87 -4.49 -1.95 10.18
C LEU A 87 -5.85 -1.29 10.30
N LEU A 88 -6.83 -1.77 9.52
CA LEU A 88 -8.21 -1.40 9.71
C LEU A 88 -8.59 -1.70 11.16
N ALA A 89 -8.56 -2.96 11.59
CA ALA A 89 -9.03 -3.43 12.91
C ALA A 89 -8.55 -2.57 14.07
N ASN A 90 -7.24 -2.32 14.14
CA ASN A 90 -6.58 -1.85 15.36
C ASN A 90 -6.12 -0.39 15.29
N PHE A 91 -5.69 0.11 14.12
CA PHE A 91 -5.07 1.44 14.00
C PHE A 91 -6.05 2.53 13.54
N LEU A 92 -7.12 2.17 12.85
CA LEU A 92 -8.12 3.12 12.39
C LEU A 92 -9.35 3.04 13.30
N ALA A 93 -9.41 3.95 14.28
CA ALA A 93 -10.58 4.15 15.13
C ALA A 93 -11.50 5.25 14.53
N GLY A 94 -12.79 4.91 14.36
CA GLY A 94 -13.81 5.81 13.83
C GLY A 94 -15.00 5.08 13.20
N LYS A 95 -15.92 5.85 12.61
CA LYS A 95 -17.06 5.31 11.84
C LYS A 95 -16.56 4.46 10.67
N GLY A 96 -17.14 3.28 10.46
CA GLY A 96 -16.64 2.27 9.51
C GLY A 96 -16.41 2.81 8.10
N GLU A 97 -17.32 3.64 7.59
CA GLU A 97 -17.22 4.25 6.26
C GLU A 97 -15.98 5.15 6.12
N VAL A 98 -15.76 6.03 7.11
CA VAL A 98 -14.59 6.93 7.12
C VAL A 98 -13.30 6.13 7.23
N ARG A 99 -13.28 5.10 8.07
CA ARG A 99 -12.12 4.24 8.29
C ARG A 99 -11.68 3.50 7.01
N ILE A 100 -12.62 2.98 6.24
CA ILE A 100 -12.31 2.27 4.97
C ILE A 100 -11.72 3.26 3.97
N VAL A 101 -12.31 4.45 3.84
CA VAL A 101 -11.81 5.48 2.91
C VAL A 101 -10.42 5.96 3.33
N VAL A 102 -10.20 6.31 4.61
CA VAL A 102 -8.88 6.75 5.13
C VAL A 102 -7.82 5.66 4.93
N GLY A 103 -8.15 4.42 5.30
CA GLY A 103 -7.24 3.28 5.17
C GLY A 103 -6.86 3.04 3.71
N GLY A 104 -7.83 3.00 2.81
CA GLY A 104 -7.59 2.82 1.38
C GLY A 104 -6.81 3.96 0.75
N LEU A 105 -7.08 5.20 1.15
CA LEU A 105 -6.41 6.39 0.61
C LEU A 105 -4.94 6.44 1.06
N GLY A 106 -4.66 6.18 2.34
CA GLY A 106 -3.30 6.11 2.87
C GLY A 106 -2.50 4.93 2.33
N TRP A 107 -3.10 3.74 2.28
CA TRP A 107 -2.48 2.52 1.74
C TRP A 107 -2.19 2.66 0.24
N GLY A 108 -3.18 3.10 -0.53
CA GLY A 108 -3.04 3.32 -1.97
C GLY A 108 -2.03 4.41 -2.31
N PHE A 109 -2.01 5.50 -1.53
CA PHE A 109 -1.00 6.55 -1.69
C PHE A 109 0.41 6.00 -1.44
N ALA A 110 0.62 5.27 -0.34
CA ALA A 110 1.90 4.66 -0.02
C ALA A 110 2.36 3.66 -1.09
N HIS A 111 1.45 2.83 -1.60
CA HIS A 111 1.71 1.93 -2.72
C HIS A 111 2.13 2.70 -3.98
N SER A 112 1.44 3.79 -4.31
CA SER A 112 1.77 4.61 -5.48
C SER A 112 3.15 5.29 -5.37
N VAL A 113 3.56 5.68 -4.16
CA VAL A 113 4.89 6.25 -3.88
C VAL A 113 5.98 5.18 -3.93
N ALA A 114 5.71 3.99 -3.40
CA ALA A 114 6.71 2.92 -3.32
C ALA A 114 6.97 2.23 -4.66
N HIS A 115 5.98 2.22 -5.58
CA HIS A 115 6.06 1.50 -6.85
C HIS A 115 6.37 2.41 -8.07
N ARG A 116 6.25 3.74 -7.94
CA ARG A 116 6.60 4.68 -9.02
C ARG A 116 8.02 5.21 -8.88
#